data_AF-A0A0Q9L2X6-F1
#
_entry.id   AF-A0A0Q9L2X6-F1
#
_cell.length_a   1.000
_cell.length_b   1.000
_cell.length_c   1.000
_cell.angle_alpha   90.00
_cell.angle_beta   90.00
_cell.angle_gamma   90.00
#
_symmetry.space_group_name_H-M   'P 1'
#
loop_
_entity.id
_entity.type
_entity.pdbx_description
1 polymer ?
#
loop_
_entity_poly.entity_id
_entity_poly.type
_entity_poly.pdbx_seq_one_letter_code
_entity_poly.pdbx_strand_id
1 'polypeptide(L)'
;MKNVFIVRHCQAEGQSADARLSDLGLNQANKLTEFLIPKNIDYIISSPYERAYRTISPLAERLGIEIVTDNRLIERILSVKSHPDWREMLRQTYYDLDLCYEGGESSNVATHRVSL
;
A
#
# COMPACT_ATOMS: atom_id res chain seq x y z
N MET A 1 16.10 12.40 15.95
CA MET A 1 15.42 11.09 15.89
C MET A 1 14.43 11.13 14.74
N LYS A 2 14.31 10.06 13.93
CA LYS A 2 13.38 10.04 12.79
C LYS A 2 12.08 9.38 13.23
N ASN A 3 10.93 9.98 12.89
CA ASN A 3 9.61 9.38 13.07
C ASN A 3 9.14 8.83 11.73
N VAL A 4 8.70 7.57 11.70
CA VAL A 4 8.21 6.92 10.48
C VAL A 4 6.78 6.47 10.72
N PHE A 5 5.88 6.88 9.83
CA PHE A 5 4.48 6.47 9.82
C PHE A 5 4.25 5.54 8.64
N ILE A 6 3.87 4.29 8.92
CA ILE A 6 3.50 3.33 7.88
C ILE A 6 1.98 3.35 7.75
N VAL A 7 1.49 3.75 6.59
CA VAL A 7 0.07 3.92 6.31
C VAL A 7 -0.36 2.95 5.23
N ARG A 8 -1.40 2.17 5.51
CA ARG A 8 -2.08 1.37 4.49
C ARG A 8 -3.06 2.25 3.72
N HIS A 9 -3.21 2.01 2.42
CA HIS A 9 -4.23 2.67 1.60
C HIS A 9 -5.64 2.56 2.23
N CYS A 10 -6.45 3.59 2.04
CA CYS A 10 -7.87 3.60 2.41
C CYS A 10 -8.68 2.61 1.56
N GLN A 11 -9.95 2.39 1.89
CA GLN A 11 -10.79 1.45 1.16
C GLN A 11 -10.84 1.78 -0.34
N ALA A 12 -10.60 0.77 -1.18
CA ALA A 12 -10.62 0.86 -2.63
C ALA A 12 -11.73 -0.01 -3.23
N GLU A 13 -12.12 0.30 -4.47
CA GLU A 13 -13.14 -0.46 -5.22
C GLU A 13 -12.62 -1.79 -5.76
N GLY A 14 -11.30 -2.00 -5.73
CA GLY A 14 -10.65 -3.20 -6.27
C GLY A 14 -9.19 -3.33 -5.84
N GLN A 15 -8.50 -4.28 -6.46
CA GLN A 15 -7.10 -4.62 -6.16
C GLN A 15 -6.12 -4.25 -7.29
N SER A 16 -6.61 -3.92 -8.49
CA SER A 16 -5.78 -3.51 -9.62
C SER A 16 -4.98 -2.23 -9.32
N ALA A 17 -3.87 -2.01 -10.02
CA ALA A 17 -2.99 -0.85 -9.78
C ALA A 17 -3.71 0.50 -9.95
N ASP A 18 -4.71 0.55 -10.85
CA ASP A 18 -5.56 1.70 -11.17
C ASP A 18 -6.84 1.77 -10.32
N ALA A 19 -7.05 0.84 -9.39
CA ALA A 19 -8.23 0.83 -8.54
C ALA A 19 -8.32 2.11 -7.72
N ARG A 20 -9.47 2.79 -7.84
CA ARG A 20 -9.76 4.03 -7.13
C ARG A 20 -10.18 3.77 -5.69
N LEU A 21 -10.07 4.81 -4.86
CA LEU A 21 -10.72 4.81 -3.56
C LEU A 21 -12.24 4.80 -3.72
N SER A 22 -12.94 4.08 -2.84
CA SER A 22 -14.39 4.18 -2.72
C SER A 22 -14.78 5.52 -2.06
N ASP A 23 -16.06 5.87 -2.06
CA ASP A 23 -16.56 7.04 -1.31
C ASP A 23 -16.20 6.98 0.18
N LEU A 24 -16.25 5.79 0.78
CA LEU A 24 -15.78 5.60 2.16
C LEU A 24 -14.26 5.78 2.26
N GLY A 25 -13.50 5.31 1.27
CA GLY A 25 -12.05 5.50 1.19
C GLY A 25 -11.64 6.98 1.12
N LEU A 26 -12.35 7.79 0.34
CA LEU A 26 -12.14 9.24 0.26
C LEU A 26 -12.38 9.92 1.62
N ASN A 27 -13.45 9.53 2.32
CA ASN A 27 -13.72 10.02 3.68
C ASN A 27 -12.64 9.59 4.69
N GLN A 28 -12.10 8.37 4.55
CA GLN A 28 -10.99 7.89 5.37
C GLN A 28 -9.71 8.70 5.10
N ALA A 29 -9.40 9.03 3.85
CA ALA A 29 -8.24 9.84 3.48
C ALA A 29 -8.29 11.24 4.10
N ASN A 30 -9.47 11.86 4.13
CA ASN A 30 -9.68 13.14 4.82
C ASN A 30 -9.44 13.02 6.33
N LYS A 31 -9.99 11.98 6.99
CA LYS A 31 -9.76 11.76 8.43
C LYS A 31 -8.30 11.46 8.76
N LEU A 32 -7.63 10.68 7.92
CA LEU A 32 -6.21 10.39 8.02
C LEU A 32 -5.38 11.68 7.95
N THR A 33 -5.76 12.59 7.04
CA THR A 33 -5.13 13.89 6.89
C THR A 33 -5.21 14.70 8.18
N GLU A 34 -6.40 14.83 8.78
CA GLU A 34 -6.54 15.53 10.08
C GLU A 34 -5.70 14.90 11.19
N PHE A 35 -5.57 13.57 11.19
CA PHE A 35 -4.75 12.86 12.17
C PHE A 35 -3.25 13.12 12.00
N LEU A 36 -2.77 13.24 10.75
CA LEU A 36 -1.35 13.38 10.42
C LEU A 36 -0.86 14.83 10.42
N ILE A 37 -1.71 15.83 10.19
CA ILE A 37 -1.34 17.25 10.24
C ILE A 37 -0.51 17.62 11.50
N PRO A 38 -0.94 17.30 12.73
CA PRO A 38 -0.20 17.70 13.93
C PRO A 38 1.08 16.87 14.16
N LYS A 39 1.44 15.95 13.26
CA LYS A 39 2.63 15.08 13.37
C LYS A 39 3.87 15.65 12.71
N ASN A 40 3.78 16.83 12.08
CA ASN A 40 4.88 17.50 11.38
C ASN A 40 5.53 16.57 10.35
N ILE A 41 4.73 16.12 9.38
CA ILE A 41 5.23 15.26 8.30
C ILE A 41 6.03 16.13 7.33
N ASP A 42 7.32 15.84 7.17
CA ASP A 42 8.24 16.60 6.31
C ASP A 42 8.52 15.91 4.95
N TYR A 43 8.15 14.63 4.81
CA TYR A 43 8.42 13.84 3.60
C TYR A 43 7.39 12.73 3.41
N ILE A 44 6.98 12.49 2.16
CA ILE A 44 5.98 11.47 1.80
C ILE A 44 6.53 10.59 0.69
N ILE A 45 6.54 9.28 0.93
CA ILE A 45 6.82 8.23 -0.07
C ILE A 45 5.56 7.39 -0.22
N SER A 46 5.16 7.07 -1.45
CA SER A 46 3.98 6.25 -1.70
C SER A 46 4.23 5.17 -2.75
N SER A 47 3.44 4.09 -2.66
CA SER A 47 3.27 3.18 -3.79
C SER A 47 2.68 3.95 -4.98
N PRO A 48 3.08 3.64 -6.22
CA PRO A 48 2.52 4.26 -7.42
C PRO A 48 1.06 3.85 -7.67
N TYR A 49 0.51 2.87 -6.95
CA TYR A 49 -0.87 2.46 -7.14
C TYR A 49 -1.85 3.56 -6.73
N GLU A 50 -2.88 3.77 -7.56
CA GLU A 50 -3.78 4.93 -7.47
C GLU A 50 -4.39 5.06 -6.06
N ARG A 51 -4.86 3.95 -5.47
CA ARG A 51 -5.40 3.93 -4.10
C ARG A 51 -4.40 4.38 -3.04
N ALA A 52 -3.12 4.06 -3.15
CA ALA A 52 -2.10 4.46 -2.19
C ALA A 52 -1.75 5.93 -2.36
N TYR A 53 -1.53 6.37 -3.60
CA TYR A 53 -1.29 7.77 -3.93
C TYR A 53 -2.44 8.66 -3.43
N ARG A 54 -3.69 8.34 -3.80
CA ARG A 54 -4.88 9.12 -3.43
C ARG A 54 -5.18 9.11 -1.93
N THR A 55 -4.74 8.09 -1.20
CA THR A 55 -4.90 8.05 0.27
C THR A 55 -4.15 9.19 0.95
N ILE A 56 -2.98 9.57 0.43
CA ILE A 56 -2.11 10.57 1.05
C ILE A 56 -2.13 11.93 0.33
N SER A 57 -2.66 12.01 -0.90
CA SER A 57 -2.78 13.27 -1.67
C SER A 57 -3.39 14.43 -0.87
N PRO A 58 -4.48 14.28 -0.10
CA PRO A 58 -5.06 15.42 0.62
C PRO A 58 -4.12 15.98 1.70
N LEU A 59 -3.30 15.13 2.34
CA LEU A 59 -2.27 15.60 3.27
C LEU A 59 -1.16 16.35 2.54
N ALA A 60 -0.65 15.78 1.44
CA ALA A 60 0.39 16.38 0.63
C ALA A 60 -0.01 17.77 0.10
N GLU A 61 -1.24 17.89 -0.41
CA GLU A 61 -1.82 19.16 -0.87
C GLU A 61 -1.90 20.19 0.26
N ARG A 62 -2.35 19.79 1.46
CA ARG A 62 -2.46 20.69 2.62
C ARG A 62 -1.11 21.15 3.16
N LEU A 63 -0.09 20.29 3.11
CA LEU A 63 1.25 20.60 3.58
C LEU A 63 2.12 21.26 2.51
N GLY A 64 1.71 21.23 1.24
CA GLY A 64 2.52 21.70 0.11
C GLY A 64 3.77 20.84 -0.13
N ILE A 65 3.68 19.54 0.16
CA ILE A 65 4.81 18.59 0.05
C ILE A 65 4.60 17.68 -1.15
N GLU A 66 5.66 17.42 -1.91
CA GLU A 66 5.63 16.47 -3.02
C GLU A 66 5.50 15.02 -2.53
N ILE A 67 4.71 14.21 -3.25
CA ILE A 67 4.66 12.77 -3.04
C ILE A 67 5.68 12.11 -3.96
N VAL A 68 6.71 11.50 -3.37
CA VAL A 68 7.66 10.68 -4.14
C VAL A 68 7.11 9.27 -4.27
N THR A 69 7.00 8.77 -5.50
CA THR A 69 6.54 7.40 -5.75
C THR A 69 7.70 6.42 -5.78
N ASP A 70 7.45 5.20 -5.29
CA ASP A 70 8.45 4.15 -5.25
C ASP A 70 7.83 2.78 -5.58
N ASN A 71 8.28 2.19 -6.70
CA ASN A 71 7.82 0.88 -7.16
C ASN A 71 8.14 -0.24 -6.15
N ARG A 72 9.10 -0.04 -5.24
CA ARG A 72 9.39 -1.00 -4.18
C ARG A 72 8.25 -1.11 -3.17
N LEU A 73 7.28 -0.19 -3.15
CA LEU A 73 6.15 -0.19 -2.21
C LEU A 73 4.86 -0.84 -2.76
N ILE A 74 4.89 -1.40 -3.97
CA ILE A 74 3.71 -2.10 -4.51
C ILE A 74 3.37 -3.36 -3.70
N GLU A 75 2.09 -3.70 -3.69
CA GLU A 75 1.56 -4.89 -3.04
C GLU A 75 2.17 -6.17 -3.61
N ARG A 76 2.40 -7.13 -2.70
CA ARG A 76 2.83 -8.47 -3.06
C ARG A 76 1.76 -9.16 -3.91
N ILE A 77 2.15 -9.65 -5.08
CA ILE A 77 1.28 -10.44 -5.95
C ILE A 77 1.27 -11.87 -5.42
N LEU A 78 0.10 -12.36 -4.96
CA LEU A 78 0.00 -13.74 -4.48
C LEU A 78 0.12 -14.75 -5.63
N SER A 79 -0.56 -14.49 -6.74
CA SER A 79 -0.63 -15.32 -7.95
C SER A 79 -1.20 -14.45 -9.07
N VAL A 80 -0.79 -14.67 -10.32
CA VAL A 80 -1.42 -14.01 -11.49
C VAL A 80 -2.75 -14.64 -11.89
N LYS A 81 -3.00 -15.88 -11.44
CA LYS A 81 -4.26 -16.58 -11.67
C LYS A 81 -5.18 -16.46 -10.47
N SER A 82 -6.43 -16.08 -10.74
CA SER A 82 -7.51 -16.18 -9.76
C SER A 82 -7.72 -17.64 -9.36
N HIS A 83 -7.91 -17.89 -8.06
CA HIS A 83 -8.11 -19.23 -7.52
C HIS A 83 -9.21 -19.20 -6.45
N PRO A 84 -10.16 -20.17 -6.43
CA PRO A 84 -11.22 -20.21 -5.42
C PRO A 84 -10.66 -20.30 -3.99
N ASP A 85 -9.58 -21.05 -3.81
CA ASP A 85 -8.92 -21.25 -2.52
C ASP A 85 -7.84 -20.19 -2.19
N TRP A 86 -7.90 -19.00 -2.80
CA TRP A 86 -6.87 -17.96 -2.60
C TRP A 86 -6.60 -17.63 -1.13
N ARG A 87 -7.60 -17.77 -0.26
CA ARG A 87 -7.46 -17.55 1.19
C ARG A 87 -6.55 -18.58 1.85
N GLU A 88 -6.72 -19.86 1.50
CA GLU A 88 -5.85 -20.90 2.05
C GLU A 88 -4.45 -20.78 1.44
N MET A 89 -4.35 -20.48 0.15
CA MET A 89 -3.07 -20.18 -0.49
C MET A 89 -2.32 -19.06 0.24
N LEU A 90 -3.00 -17.94 0.53
CA LEU A 90 -2.44 -16.85 1.32
C LEU A 90 -2.02 -17.32 2.73
N ARG A 91 -2.84 -18.14 3.39
CA ARG A 91 -2.55 -18.70 4.72
C ARG A 91 -1.25 -19.51 4.73
N GLN A 92 -1.01 -20.31 3.69
CA GLN A 92 0.22 -21.11 3.55
C GLN A 92 1.48 -20.25 3.48
N THR A 93 1.40 -19.04 2.89
CA THR A 93 2.55 -18.11 2.81
C THR A 93 3.00 -17.53 4.17
N TYR A 94 2.24 -17.77 5.25
CA TYR A 94 2.65 -17.43 6.62
C TYR A 94 3.44 -18.55 7.30
N TYR A 95 3.36 -19.79 6.79
CA TYR A 95 4.12 -20.94 7.29
C TYR A 95 5.41 -21.15 6.50
N ASP A 96 5.36 -20.92 5.19
CA ASP A 96 6.50 -20.96 4.29
C ASP A 96 6.66 -19.59 3.60
N LEU A 97 7.68 -18.84 3.99
CA LEU A 97 7.93 -17.48 3.49
C LEU A 97 8.55 -17.45 2.08
N ASP A 98 9.08 -18.59 1.62
CA ASP A 98 9.66 -18.75 0.28
C ASP A 98 8.64 -19.32 -0.72
N LEU A 99 7.48 -19.77 -0.25
CA LEU A 99 6.37 -20.22 -1.08
C LEU A 99 5.98 -19.15 -2.11
N CYS A 100 6.05 -19.53 -3.38
CA CYS A 100 5.72 -18.70 -4.52
C CYS A 100 4.76 -19.45 -5.45
N TYR A 101 3.57 -18.87 -5.67
CA TYR A 101 2.61 -19.41 -6.64
C TYR A 101 2.87 -18.85 -8.03
N GLU A 102 2.19 -19.41 -9.04
CA GLU A 102 2.37 -19.04 -10.44
C GLU A 102 2.27 -17.52 -10.66
N GLY A 103 3.35 -16.93 -11.19
CA GLY A 103 3.48 -15.49 -11.46
C GLY A 103 3.44 -14.58 -10.22
N GLY A 104 3.43 -15.15 -9.02
CA GLY A 104 3.43 -14.41 -7.76
C GLY A 104 4.81 -14.03 -7.27
N GLU A 105 4.82 -13.52 -6.04
CA GLU A 105 6.00 -13.12 -5.27
C GLU A 105 5.89 -13.73 -3.86
N SER A 106 7.00 -14.32 -3.38
CA SER A 106 7.07 -14.86 -2.03
C SER A 106 7.13 -13.74 -0.98
N SER A 107 6.82 -14.06 0.28
CA SER A 107 6.90 -13.09 1.38
C SER A 107 8.33 -12.55 1.55
N ASN A 108 9.33 -13.42 1.39
CA ASN A 108 10.74 -13.02 1.46
C ASN A 108 11.13 -12.08 0.32
N VAL A 109 10.76 -12.38 -0.92
CA VAL A 109 11.09 -11.50 -2.07
C VAL A 109 10.46 -10.11 -1.88
N ALA A 110 9.19 -10.05 -1.48
CA ALA A 110 8.50 -8.79 -1.19
C ALA A 110 9.18 -7.99 -0.07
N THR A 111 9.65 -8.67 0.99
CA THR A 111 10.35 -8.05 2.11
C THR A 111 11.71 -7.50 1.70
N HIS A 112 12.47 -8.25 0.90
CA HIS A 112 13.76 -7.81 0.37
C HIS A 112 13.58 -6.62 -0.56
N ARG A 113 12.56 -6.61 -1.43
CA ARG A 113 12.28 -5.52 -2.37
C ARG A 113 12.12 -4.16 -1.68
N VAL A 114 11.46 -4.09 -0.52
CA VAL A 114 11.27 -2.84 0.24
C VAL A 114 12.54 -2.40 0.97
N SER A 115 13.49 -3.31 1.17
CA SER A 115 14.73 -3.07 1.94
C SER A 115 15.94 -2.63 1.08
N LEU A 116 15.88 -2.87 -0.23
CA LEU A 116 16.81 -2.32 -1.23
C LEU A 116 16.56 -0.83 -1.39
#